data_AF-A0A223SB54-F1
#
_entry.id   AF-A0A223SB54-F1
#
_cell.length_a   1.000
_cell.length_b   1.000
_cell.length_c   1.000
_cell.angle_alpha   90.00
_cell.angle_beta   90.00
_cell.angle_gamma   90.00
#
_symmetry.space_group_name_H-M   'P 1'
#
loop_
_entity.id
_entity.type
_entity.pdbx_description
1 polymer ?
#
loop_
_entity_poly.entity_id
_entity_poly.type
_entity_poly.pdbx_seq_one_letter_code
_entity_poly.pdbx_strand_id
1 'polypeptide(L)'
;MDNRRRWPAAVIGLAVAAVAGLILLAVLADSGEQPYQRSHGRGIGILIGFALSGLVIGSVQLVQVIRRGTNEYFEVREGGLVWNTAFALRQWPWEQVRGMWYRQAPGTTAPAAYLGLDFSASITVADGRKIRINGLTSDYATLTSNVLAKQPTVVTPLTQRMYWSWLWLWLGLGSAAVFGTMVTYTALNSGYDEVWTEIPGTAITEVERIPHLSDGALTLLVIGAIVSGIAALTFTILFFQAMRGQKPVGRYGGP
;
A
#
# COMPACT_ATOMS: atom_id res chain seq x y z
N MET A 1 5.12 9.75 -19.66
CA MET A 1 4.84 8.74 -18.62
C MET A 1 3.72 7.85 -19.13
N ASP A 2 3.86 6.52 -19.13
CA ASP A 2 2.84 5.66 -19.72
C ASP A 2 1.70 5.40 -18.73
N ASN A 3 0.74 6.33 -18.69
CA ASN A 3 -0.45 6.17 -17.86
C ASN A 3 -1.33 5.00 -18.28
N ARG A 4 -1.14 4.43 -19.49
CA ARG A 4 -1.86 3.22 -19.92
C ARG A 4 -1.46 1.99 -19.11
N ARG A 5 -0.29 1.99 -18.44
CA ARG A 5 0.12 0.87 -17.55
C ARG A 5 -0.37 1.03 -16.11
N ARG A 6 -0.59 2.27 -15.66
CA ARG A 6 -1.10 2.57 -14.31
C ARG A 6 -2.58 2.25 -14.17
N TRP A 7 -3.36 2.48 -15.22
CA TRP A 7 -4.79 2.15 -15.27
C TRP A 7 -5.08 0.65 -15.03
N PRO A 8 -4.45 -0.30 -15.75
CA PRO A 8 -4.59 -1.71 -15.48
C PRO A 8 -4.20 -2.09 -14.06
N ALA A 9 -3.12 -1.55 -13.52
CA ALA A 9 -2.72 -1.85 -12.14
C ALA A 9 -3.76 -1.35 -11.10
N ALA A 10 -4.34 -0.17 -11.31
CA ALA A 10 -5.42 0.35 -10.48
C ALA A 10 -6.69 -0.51 -10.60
N VAL A 11 -7.11 -0.82 -11.83
CA VAL A 11 -8.30 -1.62 -12.14
C VAL A 11 -8.17 -3.03 -11.58
N ILE A 12 -7.03 -3.69 -11.78
CA ILE A 12 -6.76 -5.04 -11.24
C ILE A 12 -6.79 -4.99 -9.70
N GLY A 13 -6.14 -4.02 -9.07
CA GLY A 13 -6.16 -3.87 -7.61
C GLY A 13 -7.59 -3.72 -7.05
N LEU A 14 -8.39 -2.86 -7.67
CA LEU A 14 -9.79 -2.66 -7.28
C LEU A 14 -10.68 -3.87 -7.60
N ALA A 15 -10.44 -4.55 -8.73
CA ALA A 15 -11.17 -5.76 -9.09
C ALA A 15 -10.89 -6.91 -8.11
N VAL A 16 -9.63 -7.11 -7.72
CA VAL A 16 -9.26 -8.07 -6.67
C VAL A 16 -9.94 -7.72 -5.35
N ALA A 17 -9.95 -6.44 -4.97
CA ALA A 17 -10.63 -5.97 -3.77
C ALA A 17 -12.14 -6.27 -3.80
N ALA A 18 -12.79 -5.96 -4.93
CA ALA A 18 -14.22 -6.17 -5.13
C ALA A 18 -14.58 -7.66 -5.12
N VAL A 19 -13.84 -8.50 -5.84
CA VAL A 19 -14.07 -9.95 -5.88
C VAL A 19 -13.86 -10.57 -4.51
N ALA A 20 -12.76 -10.24 -3.81
CA ALA A 20 -12.52 -10.74 -2.47
C ALA A 20 -13.60 -10.27 -1.48
N GLY A 21 -14.07 -9.02 -1.60
CA GLY A 21 -15.18 -8.50 -0.81
C GLY A 21 -16.52 -9.19 -1.09
N LEU A 22 -16.83 -9.51 -2.35
CA LEU A 22 -18.05 -10.24 -2.73
C LEU A 22 -18.01 -11.69 -2.23
N ILE A 23 -16.87 -12.37 -2.34
CA ILE A 23 -16.70 -13.73 -1.79
C ILE A 23 -16.87 -13.69 -0.27
N LEU A 24 -16.28 -12.71 0.40
CA LEU A 24 -16.44 -12.52 1.85
C LEU A 24 -17.92 -12.32 2.22
N LEU A 25 -18.65 -11.48 1.49
CA LEU A 25 -20.09 -11.27 1.70
C LEU A 25 -20.89 -12.55 1.48
N ALA A 26 -20.58 -13.33 0.45
CA ALA A 26 -21.25 -14.60 0.18
C ALA A 26 -21.00 -15.62 1.31
N VAL A 27 -19.77 -15.72 1.81
CA VAL A 27 -19.42 -16.60 2.94
C VAL A 27 -20.13 -16.17 4.22
N LEU A 28 -20.28 -14.86 4.45
CA LEU A 28 -21.02 -14.33 5.60
C LEU A 28 -22.55 -14.46 5.45
N ALA A 29 -23.06 -14.51 4.23
CA ALA A 29 -24.49 -14.69 3.97
C ALA A 29 -24.91 -16.17 4.06
N ASP A 30 -24.01 -17.10 3.72
CA ASP A 30 -24.26 -18.56 3.72
C ASP A 30 -24.05 -19.22 5.09
N SER A 31 -23.57 -18.49 6.10
CA SER A 31 -23.31 -19.01 7.44
C SER A 31 -24.58 -19.31 8.27
N GLY A 32 -25.75 -19.38 7.64
CA GLY A 32 -27.05 -19.44 8.31
C GLY A 32 -27.39 -20.77 9.01
N GLU A 33 -26.81 -21.91 8.63
CA GLU A 33 -27.31 -23.22 9.11
C GLU A 33 -26.26 -24.31 9.34
N GLN A 34 -24.97 -24.07 9.08
CA GLN A 34 -23.95 -25.12 9.20
C GLN A 34 -23.18 -25.08 10.53
N PRO A 35 -23.00 -26.23 11.21
CA PRO A 35 -22.20 -26.31 12.43
C PRO A 35 -20.77 -25.83 12.16
N TYR A 36 -20.33 -24.90 13.00
CA TYR A 36 -19.13 -24.09 12.79
C TYR A 36 -17.86 -24.96 12.73
N GLN A 37 -17.39 -25.28 11.52
CA GLN A 37 -16.13 -25.99 11.34
C GLN A 37 -14.94 -25.03 11.51
N ARG A 38 -14.02 -25.37 12.41
CA ARG A 38 -12.80 -24.59 12.77
C ARG A 38 -11.92 -24.19 11.57
N SER A 39 -12.05 -24.87 10.42
CA SER A 39 -11.36 -24.56 9.16
C SER A 39 -11.89 -23.30 8.47
N HIS A 40 -13.17 -22.93 8.64
CA HIS A 40 -13.81 -21.80 7.97
C HIS A 40 -13.22 -20.44 8.39
N GLY A 41 -12.85 -20.28 9.67
CA GLY A 41 -12.30 -19.02 10.18
C GLY A 41 -10.96 -18.61 9.55
N ARG A 42 -10.13 -19.58 9.12
CA ARG A 42 -8.86 -19.27 8.45
C ARG A 42 -9.06 -18.73 7.03
N GLY A 43 -10.04 -19.27 6.31
CA GLY A 43 -10.37 -18.80 4.95
C GLY A 43 -10.87 -17.36 4.95
N ILE A 44 -11.75 -17.01 5.90
CA ILE A 44 -12.30 -15.66 6.06
C ILE A 44 -11.18 -14.62 6.30
N GLY A 45 -10.24 -14.92 7.19
CA GLY A 45 -9.11 -14.01 7.47
C GLY A 45 -8.23 -13.74 6.25
N ILE A 46 -7.94 -14.77 5.45
CA ILE A 46 -7.17 -14.64 4.20
C ILE A 46 -7.92 -13.76 3.19
N LEU A 47 -9.23 -13.97 3.02
CA LEU A 47 -10.07 -13.19 2.11
C LEU A 47 -10.10 -11.70 2.50
N ILE A 48 -10.25 -11.40 3.79
CA ILE A 48 -10.19 -10.02 4.30
C ILE A 48 -8.83 -9.39 3.99
N GLY A 49 -7.74 -10.12 4.24
CA GLY A 49 -6.39 -9.66 3.94
C GLY A 49 -6.20 -9.30 2.46
N PHE A 50 -6.68 -10.13 1.54
CA PHE A 50 -6.66 -9.84 0.11
C PHE A 50 -7.53 -8.64 -0.27
N ALA A 51 -8.76 -8.56 0.28
CA ALA A 51 -9.68 -7.46 -0.01
C ALA A 51 -9.08 -6.11 0.39
N LEU A 52 -8.53 -6.00 1.60
CA LEU A 52 -7.91 -4.78 2.10
C LEU A 52 -6.64 -4.41 1.34
N SER A 53 -5.78 -5.39 1.06
CA SER A 53 -4.54 -5.16 0.30
C SER A 53 -4.86 -4.66 -1.12
N GLY A 54 -5.80 -5.30 -1.80
CA GLY A 54 -6.26 -4.89 -3.13
C GLY A 54 -6.85 -3.47 -3.10
N LEU A 55 -7.66 -3.15 -2.09
CA LEU A 55 -8.31 -1.85 -1.97
C LEU A 55 -7.29 -0.73 -1.79
N VAL A 56 -6.29 -0.91 -0.92
CA VAL A 56 -5.24 0.08 -0.67
C VAL A 56 -4.41 0.29 -1.94
N ILE A 57 -3.93 -0.78 -2.56
CA ILE A 57 -3.11 -0.70 -3.78
C ILE A 57 -3.91 -0.02 -4.91
N GLY A 58 -5.15 -0.47 -5.14
CA GLY A 58 -6.05 0.08 -6.14
C GLY A 58 -6.34 1.57 -5.93
N SER A 59 -6.67 1.95 -4.69
CA SER A 59 -6.97 3.34 -4.33
C SER A 59 -5.76 4.27 -4.51
N VAL A 60 -4.56 3.84 -4.10
CA VAL A 60 -3.34 4.64 -4.25
C VAL A 60 -3.03 4.87 -5.73
N GLN A 61 -3.13 3.83 -6.57
CA GLN A 61 -2.90 3.96 -8.00
C GLN A 61 -3.95 4.85 -8.66
N LEU A 62 -5.23 4.69 -8.29
CA LEU A 62 -6.32 5.52 -8.78
C LEU A 62 -6.11 7.01 -8.45
N VAL A 63 -5.77 7.33 -7.19
CA VAL A 63 -5.47 8.70 -6.77
C VAL A 63 -4.29 9.27 -7.55
N GLN A 64 -3.26 8.47 -7.82
CA GLN A 64 -2.11 8.92 -8.63
C GLN A 64 -2.52 9.21 -10.07
N VAL A 65 -3.36 8.36 -10.68
CA VAL A 65 -3.88 8.56 -12.04
C VAL A 65 -4.71 9.85 -12.11
N ILE A 66 -5.63 10.06 -11.15
CA ILE A 66 -6.49 11.25 -11.10
C ILE A 66 -5.66 12.53 -10.93
N ARG A 67 -4.71 12.53 -9.97
CA ARG A 67 -3.94 13.74 -9.66
C ARG A 67 -2.92 14.13 -10.72
N ARG A 68 -2.36 13.17 -11.45
CA ARG A 68 -1.29 13.43 -12.43
C ARG A 68 -1.81 13.63 -13.85
N GLY A 69 -3.02 13.17 -14.13
CA GLY A 69 -3.62 13.25 -15.46
C GLY A 69 -2.96 12.29 -16.45
N THR A 70 -3.59 12.05 -17.60
CA THR A 70 -3.14 11.10 -18.63
C THR A 70 -1.91 11.55 -19.42
N ASN A 71 -1.54 12.83 -19.32
CA ASN A 71 -0.56 13.45 -20.21
C ASN A 71 0.66 14.01 -19.43
N GLU A 72 1.16 13.26 -18.46
CA GLU A 72 2.40 13.60 -17.78
C GLU A 72 3.61 13.25 -18.67
N TYR A 73 4.39 14.27 -19.06
CA TYR A 73 5.65 14.06 -19.78
C TYR A 73 6.78 14.91 -19.20
N PHE A 74 8.00 14.39 -19.39
CA PHE A 74 9.24 15.03 -19.02
C PHE A 74 10.03 15.28 -20.29
N GLU A 75 10.52 16.50 -20.44
CA GLU A 75 11.34 16.87 -21.58
C GLU A 75 12.65 17.46 -21.05
N VAL A 76 13.76 16.89 -21.50
CA VAL A 76 15.09 17.38 -21.19
C VAL A 76 15.48 18.32 -22.33
N ARG A 77 15.63 19.60 -22.01
CA ARG A 77 16.05 20.64 -22.95
C ARG A 77 17.45 21.10 -22.63
N GLU A 78 18.08 21.80 -23.57
CA GLU A 78 19.41 22.36 -23.35
C GLU A 78 19.45 23.31 -22.15
N GLY A 79 18.41 24.15 -21.99
CA GLY A 79 18.31 25.11 -20.88
C GLY A 79 17.74 24.56 -19.58
N GLY A 80 17.26 23.31 -19.53
CA GLY A 80 16.69 22.77 -18.29
C GLY A 80 15.78 21.56 -18.45
N LEU A 81 15.08 21.24 -17.37
CA LEU A 81 14.08 20.18 -17.29
C LEU A 81 12.68 20.78 -17.34
N VAL A 82 11.85 20.27 -18.26
CA VAL A 82 10.43 20.61 -18.35
C VAL A 82 9.61 19.43 -17.84
N TRP A 83 8.65 19.73 -16.97
CA TRP A 83 7.62 18.80 -16.54
C TRP A 83 6.27 19.37 -16.92
N ASN A 84 5.56 18.62 -17.74
CA ASN A 84 4.19 18.96 -18.11
C ASN A 84 3.24 17.89 -17.58
N THR A 85 2.10 18.33 -17.08
CA THR A 85 0.98 17.51 -16.63
C THR A 85 -0.30 18.09 -17.23
N ALA A 86 -1.42 17.38 -17.10
CA ALA A 86 -2.70 17.91 -17.52
C ALA A 86 -3.09 19.25 -16.84
N PHE A 87 -2.50 19.56 -15.68
CA PHE A 87 -2.89 20.71 -14.85
C PHE A 87 -1.80 21.78 -14.72
N ALA A 88 -0.55 21.47 -15.06
CA ALA A 88 0.57 22.36 -14.81
C ALA A 88 1.73 22.07 -15.77
N LEU A 89 2.25 23.14 -16.37
CA LEU A 89 3.54 23.18 -17.02
C LEU A 89 4.55 23.83 -16.08
N ARG A 90 5.68 23.18 -15.86
CA ARG A 90 6.79 23.70 -15.05
C ARG A 90 8.11 23.48 -15.75
N GLN A 91 9.00 24.43 -15.57
CA GLN A 91 10.33 24.41 -16.14
C GLN A 91 11.32 24.75 -15.05
N TRP A 92 12.37 23.96 -14.93
CA TRP A 92 13.49 24.21 -14.02
C TRP A 92 14.76 24.29 -14.85
N PRO A 93 15.43 25.45 -14.86
CA PRO A 93 16.73 25.55 -15.47
C PRO A 93 17.74 24.70 -14.68
N TRP A 94 18.85 24.30 -15.31
CA TRP A 94 19.77 23.31 -14.72
C TRP A 94 20.36 23.76 -13.38
N GLU A 95 20.49 25.06 -13.15
CA GLU A 95 21.00 25.64 -11.90
C GLU A 95 20.02 25.43 -10.73
N GLN A 96 18.74 25.18 -11.03
CA GLN A 96 17.74 24.83 -10.03
C GLN A 96 17.72 23.33 -9.72
N VAL A 97 18.39 22.47 -10.49
CA VAL A 97 18.48 21.05 -10.18
C VAL A 97 19.52 20.86 -9.08
N ARG A 98 19.05 20.50 -7.88
CA ARG A 98 19.86 20.41 -6.64
C ARG A 98 20.31 19.00 -6.30
N GLY A 99 19.76 17.99 -6.94
CA GLY A 99 20.06 16.60 -6.62
C GLY A 99 19.42 15.65 -7.58
N MET A 100 20.11 14.54 -7.85
CA MET A 100 19.49 13.36 -8.42
C MET A 100 19.89 12.15 -7.61
N TRP A 101 18.94 11.28 -7.35
CA TRP A 101 19.22 9.91 -6.94
C TRP A 101 18.52 8.97 -7.90
N TYR A 102 19.11 7.81 -8.15
CA TYR A 102 18.46 6.73 -8.84
C TYR A 102 18.85 5.38 -8.23
N ARG A 103 17.98 4.40 -8.41
CA ARG A 103 18.16 3.01 -8.03
C ARG A 103 17.60 2.16 -9.16
N GLN A 104 18.41 1.22 -9.60
CA GLN A 104 17.99 0.12 -10.45
C GLN A 104 18.14 -1.16 -9.64
N ALA A 105 17.08 -1.97 -9.55
CA ALA A 105 17.13 -3.21 -8.79
C ALA A 105 17.78 -4.32 -9.65
N PRO A 106 18.91 -4.91 -9.23
CA PRO A 106 19.49 -6.04 -9.96
C PRO A 106 18.57 -7.26 -9.85
N GLY A 107 18.37 -7.97 -10.96
CA GLY A 107 17.58 -9.22 -10.99
C GLY A 107 16.08 -9.03 -10.76
N THR A 108 15.49 -7.96 -11.29
CA THR A 108 14.07 -7.66 -11.05
C THR A 108 13.14 -8.74 -11.62
N THR A 109 12.20 -9.23 -10.81
CA THR A 109 11.18 -10.19 -11.24
C THR A 109 10.15 -9.52 -12.16
N ALA A 110 9.54 -10.28 -13.08
CA ALA A 110 8.54 -9.76 -14.00
C ALA A 110 7.39 -8.97 -13.31
N PRO A 111 6.85 -9.38 -12.14
CA PRO A 111 5.84 -8.61 -11.44
C PRO A 111 6.35 -7.25 -10.93
N ALA A 112 7.58 -7.19 -10.43
CA ALA A 112 8.17 -5.95 -9.94
C ALA A 112 8.42 -4.96 -11.10
N ALA A 113 8.85 -5.44 -12.27
CA ALA A 113 8.98 -4.61 -13.47
C ALA A 113 7.62 -4.11 -13.98
N TYR A 114 6.58 -4.97 -13.95
CA TYR A 114 5.22 -4.58 -14.35
C TYR A 114 4.64 -3.45 -13.47
N LEU A 115 5.00 -3.44 -12.19
CA LEU A 115 4.63 -2.39 -11.25
C LEU A 115 5.57 -1.16 -11.27
N GLY A 116 6.63 -1.20 -12.10
CA GLY A 116 7.66 -0.17 -12.21
C GLY A 116 8.50 0.01 -10.94
N LEU A 117 8.71 -1.08 -10.21
CA LEU A 117 9.55 -1.15 -9.00
C LEU A 117 11.00 -1.57 -9.31
N ASP A 118 11.26 -1.95 -10.56
CA ASP A 118 12.59 -2.23 -11.13
C ASP A 118 13.49 -1.00 -11.14
N PHE A 119 12.88 0.18 -11.28
CA PHE A 119 13.58 1.44 -11.36
C PHE A 119 12.89 2.54 -10.54
N SER A 120 13.70 3.34 -9.84
CA SER A 120 13.23 4.57 -9.21
C SER A 120 14.32 5.62 -9.24
N ALA A 121 13.97 6.83 -9.63
CA ALA A 121 14.82 8.01 -9.51
C ALA A 121 14.02 9.18 -8.95
N SER A 122 14.71 10.07 -8.25
CA SER A 122 14.14 11.37 -7.91
C SER A 122 15.12 12.49 -8.17
N ILE A 123 14.60 13.53 -8.81
CA ILE A 123 15.31 14.78 -9.04
C ILE A 123 14.78 15.79 -8.03
N THR A 124 15.68 16.33 -7.23
CA THR A 124 15.39 17.40 -6.27
C THR A 124 15.69 18.73 -6.93
N VAL A 125 14.75 19.65 -6.86
CA VAL A 125 14.86 21.01 -7.42
C VAL A 125 14.92 22.05 -6.30
N ALA A 126 15.38 23.26 -6.63
CA ALA A 126 15.67 24.33 -5.68
C ALA A 126 14.44 24.82 -4.92
N ASP A 127 13.25 24.67 -5.49
CA ASP A 127 11.97 24.97 -4.82
C ASP A 127 11.58 23.91 -3.76
N GLY A 128 12.47 22.93 -3.49
CA GLY A 128 12.27 21.85 -2.53
C GLY A 128 11.41 20.70 -3.07
N ARG A 129 10.92 20.78 -4.31
CA ARG A 129 10.13 19.70 -4.90
C ARG A 129 11.00 18.54 -5.31
N LYS A 130 10.35 17.38 -5.37
CA LYS A 130 10.95 16.11 -5.79
C LYS A 130 10.16 15.57 -6.97
N ILE A 131 10.79 15.56 -8.11
CA ILE A 131 10.28 14.93 -9.32
C ILE A 131 10.62 13.45 -9.20
N ARG A 132 9.65 12.57 -9.41
CA ARG A 132 9.85 11.12 -9.34
C ARG A 132 9.69 10.49 -10.69
N ILE A 133 10.69 9.68 -11.05
CA ILE A 133 10.72 8.86 -12.24
C ILE A 133 10.76 7.41 -11.73
N ASN A 134 9.93 6.53 -12.28
CA ASN A 134 9.95 5.11 -11.93
C ASN A 134 9.93 4.26 -13.19
N GLY A 135 9.93 2.94 -13.04
CA GLY A 135 9.90 2.00 -14.17
C GLY A 135 8.67 2.13 -15.09
N LEU A 136 7.63 2.84 -14.66
CA LEU A 136 6.44 3.13 -15.48
C LEU A 136 6.59 4.39 -16.36
N THR A 137 7.67 5.15 -16.20
CA THR A 137 7.97 6.28 -17.09
C THR A 137 8.57 5.75 -18.38
N SER A 138 7.98 6.09 -19.52
CA SER A 138 8.57 5.81 -20.84
C SER A 138 10.00 6.38 -20.90
N ASP A 139 10.94 5.57 -21.36
CA ASP A 139 12.37 5.94 -21.49
C ASP A 139 13.00 6.45 -20.18
N TYR A 140 12.57 5.91 -19.03
CA TYR A 140 13.09 6.32 -17.72
C TYR A 140 14.63 6.26 -17.64
N ALA A 141 15.25 5.29 -18.31
CA ALA A 141 16.69 5.10 -18.33
C ALA A 141 17.38 6.22 -19.13
N THR A 142 16.91 6.49 -20.35
CA THR A 142 17.42 7.56 -21.22
C THR A 142 17.20 8.95 -20.59
N LEU A 143 16.02 9.17 -20.00
CA LEU A 143 15.72 10.40 -19.27
C LEU A 143 16.71 10.61 -18.12
N THR A 144 16.98 9.55 -17.36
CA THR A 144 17.90 9.60 -16.22
C THR A 144 19.34 9.82 -16.66
N SER A 145 19.81 9.11 -17.70
CA SER A 145 21.15 9.30 -18.24
C SER A 145 21.35 10.70 -18.79
N ASN A 146 20.35 11.29 -19.45
CA ASN A 146 20.43 12.64 -19.99
C ASN A 146 20.50 13.70 -18.88
N VAL A 147 19.74 13.52 -17.79
CA VAL A 147 19.83 14.40 -16.62
C VAL A 147 21.21 14.28 -15.96
N LEU A 148 21.73 13.06 -15.80
CA LEU A 148 23.07 12.82 -15.24
C LEU A 148 24.18 13.41 -16.11
N ALA A 149 24.06 13.33 -17.44
CA ALA A 149 25.04 13.91 -18.36
C ALA A 149 25.12 15.44 -18.26
N LYS A 150 23.99 16.11 -17.96
CA LYS A 150 23.94 17.57 -17.78
C LYS A 150 24.36 18.00 -16.36
N GLN A 151 24.16 17.16 -15.36
CA GLN A 151 24.42 17.46 -13.94
C GLN A 151 25.09 16.26 -13.23
N PRO A 152 26.37 15.95 -13.55
CA PRO A 152 27.05 14.75 -13.02
C PRO A 152 27.39 14.86 -11.53
N THR A 153 27.56 16.08 -11.00
CA THR A 153 28.08 16.34 -9.65
C THR A 153 27.05 16.16 -8.53
N VAL A 154 25.79 15.90 -8.89
CA VAL A 154 24.66 16.04 -7.96
C VAL A 154 24.05 14.71 -7.51
N VAL A 155 24.78 13.62 -7.74
CA VAL A 155 24.40 12.28 -7.27
C VAL A 155 24.58 12.21 -5.76
N THR A 156 23.48 12.39 -5.02
CA THR A 156 23.51 12.24 -3.57
C THR A 156 23.29 10.76 -3.24
N PRO A 157 24.25 10.07 -2.60
CA PRO A 157 24.01 8.71 -2.12
C PRO A 157 22.92 8.81 -1.04
N LEU A 158 21.79 8.16 -1.28
CA LEU A 158 20.73 8.05 -0.29
C LEU A 158 21.29 7.33 0.94
N THR A 159 21.13 7.92 2.12
CA THR A 159 21.14 7.21 3.40
C THR A 159 19.90 6.30 3.47
N GLN A 160 19.92 5.27 2.62
CA GLN A 160 18.87 4.30 2.32
C GLN A 160 18.43 3.49 3.54
N ARG A 161 19.27 3.44 4.58
CA ARG A 161 19.06 2.63 5.79
C ARG A 161 17.87 3.11 6.63
N MET A 162 17.57 4.42 6.64
CA MET A 162 16.56 4.97 7.56
C MET A 162 15.12 4.84 7.05
N TYR A 163 14.93 4.79 5.72
CA TYR A 163 13.59 4.72 5.11
C TYR A 163 13.05 3.29 5.07
N TRP A 164 13.90 2.33 4.73
CA TRP A 164 13.54 0.92 4.77
C TRP A 164 13.26 0.47 6.21
N SER A 165 14.08 0.90 7.18
CA SER A 165 13.82 0.58 8.58
C SER A 165 12.49 1.15 9.07
N TRP A 166 12.15 2.40 8.71
CA TRP A 166 10.84 2.97 9.04
C TRP A 166 9.70 2.19 8.40
N LEU A 167 9.77 1.88 7.10
CA LEU A 167 8.73 1.09 6.43
C LEU A 167 8.52 -0.29 7.10
N TRP A 168 9.61 -1.00 7.42
CA TRP A 168 9.54 -2.30 8.09
C TRP A 168 9.02 -2.19 9.52
N LEU A 169 9.40 -1.14 10.25
CA LEU A 169 8.92 -0.89 11.61
C LEU A 169 7.40 -0.65 11.60
N TRP A 170 6.90 0.12 10.64
CA TRP A 170 5.47 0.39 10.52
C TRP A 170 4.66 -0.78 9.95
N LEU A 171 5.21 -1.56 9.00
CA LEU A 171 4.62 -2.84 8.59
C LEU A 171 4.57 -3.83 9.74
N GLY A 172 5.62 -3.88 10.57
CA GLY A 172 5.65 -4.66 11.80
C GLY A 172 4.57 -4.22 12.78
N LEU A 173 4.39 -2.90 12.97
CA LEU A 173 3.38 -2.35 13.87
C LEU A 173 1.95 -2.63 13.39
N GLY A 174 1.68 -2.45 12.09
CA GLY A 174 0.38 -2.79 11.49
C GLY A 174 0.08 -4.28 11.58
N SER A 175 1.07 -5.13 11.30
CA SER A 175 0.94 -6.59 11.43
C SER A 175 0.72 -7.01 12.88
N ALA A 176 1.41 -6.39 13.84
CA ALA A 176 1.24 -6.65 15.27
C ALA A 176 -0.15 -6.23 15.77
N ALA A 177 -0.73 -5.15 15.26
CA ALA A 177 -2.10 -4.74 15.60
C ALA A 177 -3.15 -5.73 15.08
N VAL A 178 -3.01 -6.18 13.83
CA VAL A 178 -3.89 -7.22 13.25
C VAL A 178 -3.72 -8.55 13.98
N PHE A 179 -2.48 -8.94 14.28
CA PHE A 179 -2.21 -10.15 15.04
C PHE A 179 -2.76 -10.07 16.47
N GLY A 180 -2.56 -8.93 17.14
CA GLY A 180 -3.08 -8.67 18.47
C GLY A 180 -4.60 -8.77 18.51
N THR A 181 -5.31 -8.13 17.58
CA THR A 181 -6.78 -8.25 17.47
C THR A 181 -7.23 -9.69 17.20
N MET A 182 -6.52 -10.43 16.35
CA MET A 182 -6.81 -11.84 16.07
C MET A 182 -6.57 -12.75 17.29
N VAL A 183 -5.49 -12.56 18.04
CA VAL A 183 -5.22 -13.30 19.28
C VAL A 183 -6.26 -12.96 20.35
N THR A 184 -6.56 -11.68 20.54
CA THR A 184 -7.57 -11.23 21.51
C THR A 184 -8.95 -11.80 21.15
N TYR A 185 -9.30 -11.82 19.86
CA TYR A 185 -10.51 -12.48 19.35
C TYR A 185 -10.54 -13.97 19.73
N THR A 186 -9.46 -14.72 19.47
CA THR A 186 -9.41 -16.16 19.80
C THR A 186 -9.40 -16.45 21.30
N ALA A 187 -8.82 -15.57 22.11
CA ALA A 187 -8.77 -15.72 23.56
C ALA A 187 -10.12 -15.42 24.21
N LEU A 188 -10.79 -14.35 23.75
CA LEU A 188 -12.09 -13.91 24.27
C LEU A 188 -13.25 -14.80 23.80
N ASN A 189 -13.17 -15.38 22.60
CA ASN A 189 -14.19 -16.31 22.07
C ASN A 189 -13.83 -17.79 22.29
N SER A 190 -13.06 -18.12 23.33
CA SER A 190 -12.82 -19.53 23.71
C SER A 190 -13.97 -20.15 24.52
N GLY A 191 -14.98 -19.36 24.89
CA GLY A 191 -16.20 -19.84 25.53
C GLY A 191 -17.14 -20.51 24.53
N TYR A 192 -17.60 -21.71 24.86
CA TYR A 192 -18.70 -22.38 24.17
C TYR A 192 -19.94 -22.21 25.04
N ASP A 193 -21.06 -21.83 24.43
CA ASP A 193 -22.35 -21.99 25.10
C ASP A 193 -22.78 -23.45 24.90
N GLU A 194 -23.04 -24.13 26.00
CA GLU A 194 -23.59 -25.48 25.99
C GLU A 194 -25.11 -25.36 25.98
N VAL A 195 -25.71 -25.63 24.81
CA VAL A 195 -27.16 -25.75 24.69
C VAL A 195 -27.52 -27.20 24.99
N TRP A 196 -28.23 -27.40 26.10
CA TRP A 196 -28.72 -28.70 26.52
C TRP A 196 -30.07 -28.94 25.87
N THR A 197 -30.14 -29.91 24.95
CA THR A 197 -31.39 -30.29 24.29
C THR A 197 -31.81 -31.67 24.78
N GLU A 198 -32.94 -31.75 25.47
CA GLU A 198 -33.53 -33.05 25.86
C GLU A 198 -34.24 -33.68 24.66
N ILE A 199 -33.84 -34.90 24.30
CA ILE A 199 -34.49 -35.67 23.24
C ILE A 199 -35.75 -36.32 23.82
N PRO A 200 -36.96 -36.02 23.32
CA PRO A 200 -38.19 -36.56 23.86
C PRO A 200 -38.20 -38.10 23.79
N GLY A 201 -38.40 -38.75 24.94
CA GLY A 201 -38.53 -40.21 25.03
C GLY A 201 -37.21 -40.97 25.27
N THR A 202 -36.08 -40.27 25.45
CA THR A 202 -34.82 -40.89 25.90
C THR A 202 -34.28 -40.17 27.14
N ALA A 203 -33.51 -40.89 27.98
CA ALA A 203 -32.83 -40.30 29.14
C ALA A 203 -31.49 -39.62 28.76
N ILE A 204 -31.31 -39.27 27.49
CA ILE A 204 -30.03 -38.79 26.94
C ILE A 204 -30.19 -37.30 26.63
N THR A 205 -29.33 -36.47 27.23
CA THR A 205 -29.17 -35.06 26.87
C THR A 205 -28.10 -34.93 25.80
N GLU A 206 -28.46 -34.31 24.67
CA GLU A 206 -27.49 -33.95 23.64
C GLU A 206 -26.97 -32.55 23.94
N VAL A 207 -25.65 -32.44 24.12
CA VAL A 207 -24.97 -31.16 24.39
C VAL A 207 -24.48 -30.62 23.06
N GLU A 208 -25.21 -29.67 22.51
CA GLU A 208 -24.77 -28.96 21.31
C GLU A 208 -23.94 -27.74 21.74
N ARG A 209 -22.65 -27.76 21.40
CA ARG A 209 -21.75 -26.62 21.63
C ARG A 209 -21.84 -25.67 20.44
N ILE A 210 -22.68 -24.66 20.56
CA ILE A 210 -22.79 -23.61 19.56
C ILE A 210 -21.75 -22.54 19.90
N PRO A 211 -20.80 -22.22 19.00
CA PRO A 211 -19.90 -21.11 19.22
C PRO A 211 -20.68 -19.80 19.13
N HIS A 212 -21.03 -19.24 20.28
CA HIS A 212 -21.58 -17.89 20.36
C HIS A 212 -20.43 -16.90 20.12
N LEU A 213 -20.60 -16.04 19.13
CA LEU A 213 -19.82 -14.82 19.04
C LEU A 213 -20.53 -13.80 19.91
N SER A 214 -19.94 -13.45 21.06
CA SER A 214 -20.52 -12.37 21.86
C SER A 214 -20.64 -11.09 21.03
N ASP A 215 -21.74 -10.35 21.17
CA ASP A 215 -21.92 -9.05 20.52
C ASP A 215 -20.74 -8.10 20.81
N GLY A 216 -20.15 -8.24 22.00
CA GLY A 216 -18.94 -7.53 22.40
C GLY A 216 -17.71 -7.89 21.54
N ALA A 217 -17.51 -9.17 21.22
CA ALA A 217 -16.41 -9.62 20.37
C ALA A 217 -16.58 -9.15 18.92
N LEU A 218 -17.81 -9.17 18.39
CA LEU A 218 -18.09 -8.66 17.05
C LEU A 218 -17.87 -7.14 16.99
N THR A 219 -18.31 -6.41 18.01
CA THR A 219 -18.07 -4.98 18.16
C THR A 219 -16.57 -4.65 18.22
N LEU A 220 -15.80 -5.40 19.02
CA LEU A 220 -14.34 -5.24 19.11
C LEU A 220 -13.63 -5.53 17.80
N LEU A 221 -14.09 -6.54 17.05
CA LEU A 221 -13.53 -6.88 15.74
C LEU A 221 -13.78 -5.77 14.72
N VAL A 222 -15.00 -5.21 14.70
CA VAL A 222 -15.35 -4.06 13.85
C VAL A 222 -14.51 -2.83 14.21
N ILE A 223 -14.38 -2.51 15.50
CA ILE A 223 -13.54 -1.39 15.97
C ILE A 223 -12.07 -1.63 15.56
N GLY A 224 -11.56 -2.84 15.75
CA GLY A 224 -10.20 -3.23 15.36
C GLY A 224 -9.95 -3.08 13.86
N ALA A 225 -10.90 -3.49 13.03
CA ALA A 225 -10.85 -3.33 11.57
C ALA A 225 -10.89 -1.85 11.15
N ILE A 226 -11.72 -1.03 11.81
CA ILE A 226 -11.77 0.42 11.56
C ILE A 226 -10.45 1.09 11.95
N VAL A 227 -9.92 0.80 13.14
CA VAL A 227 -8.65 1.37 13.63
C VAL A 227 -7.49 0.98 12.72
N SER A 228 -7.41 -0.29 12.31
CA SER A 228 -6.37 -0.76 11.38
C SER A 228 -6.53 -0.15 9.98
N GLY A 229 -7.76 0.05 9.50
CA GLY A 229 -8.03 0.80 8.26
C GLY A 229 -7.59 2.27 8.34
N ILE A 230 -7.95 2.98 9.42
CA ILE A 230 -7.53 4.37 9.67
C ILE A 230 -6.00 4.45 9.78
N ALA A 231 -5.37 3.52 10.48
CA ALA A 231 -3.92 3.46 10.61
C ALA A 231 -3.28 3.26 9.23
N ALA A 232 -3.73 2.28 8.44
CA ALA A 232 -3.23 2.05 7.08
C ALA A 232 -3.38 3.28 6.16
N LEU A 233 -4.52 3.99 6.24
CA LEU A 233 -4.76 5.21 5.48
C LEU A 233 -3.81 6.34 5.93
N THR A 234 -3.69 6.54 7.25
CA THR A 234 -2.81 7.56 7.84
C THR A 234 -1.35 7.27 7.51
N PHE A 235 -0.93 6.00 7.54
CA PHE A 235 0.41 5.56 7.14
C PHE A 235 0.69 5.83 5.68
N THR A 236 -0.29 5.58 4.81
CA THR A 236 -0.19 5.90 3.39
C THR A 236 0.02 7.41 3.21
N ILE A 237 -0.75 8.24 3.93
CA ILE A 237 -0.63 9.70 3.88
C ILE A 237 0.74 10.17 4.40
N LEU A 238 1.16 9.72 5.59
CA LEU A 238 2.44 10.10 6.20
C LEU A 238 3.62 9.62 5.37
N PHE A 239 3.55 8.43 4.79
CA PHE A 239 4.54 7.92 3.84
C PHE A 239 4.70 8.88 2.67
N PHE A 240 3.60 9.33 2.07
CA PHE A 240 3.64 10.31 0.99
C PHE A 240 4.09 11.71 1.45
N GLN A 241 3.82 12.10 2.69
CA GLN A 241 4.27 13.38 3.25
C GLN A 241 5.76 13.39 3.60
N ALA A 242 6.30 12.35 4.25
CA ALA A 242 7.73 12.18 4.50
C ALA A 242 8.52 12.18 3.19
N MET A 243 7.94 11.54 2.18
CA MET A 243 8.37 11.57 0.79
C MET A 243 8.37 12.99 0.16
N ARG A 244 7.56 13.94 0.66
CA ARG A 244 7.47 15.34 0.19
C ARG A 244 8.29 16.33 1.03
N GLY A 245 8.48 16.07 2.33
CA GLY A 245 8.95 17.07 3.31
C GLY A 245 10.45 17.11 3.60
N GLN A 246 11.26 16.21 3.03
CA GLN A 246 12.71 16.26 3.25
C GLN A 246 13.34 17.42 2.47
N LYS A 247 13.46 18.56 3.15
CA LYS A 247 14.39 19.64 2.79
C LYS A 247 15.81 19.04 2.74
N PRO A 248 16.63 19.41 1.73
CA PRO A 248 18.03 19.00 1.73
C PRO A 248 18.66 19.47 3.05
N VAL A 249 19.26 18.55 3.80
CA VAL A 249 20.07 18.89 4.95
C VAL A 249 21.23 19.70 4.40
N GLY A 250 21.14 21.02 4.54
CA GLY A 250 22.19 21.93 4.13
C GLY A 250 23.43 21.61 4.95
N ARG A 251 24.41 20.97 4.31
CA ARG A 251 25.80 21.04 4.77
C ARG A 251 26.44 22.20 4.01
N TYR A 252 26.11 23.41 4.46
CA TYR A 252 27.00 24.55 4.33
C TYR A 252 28.16 24.32 5.30
N GLY A 253 29.38 24.43 4.78
CA GLY A 253 30.59 24.34 5.59
C GLY A 253 31.80 23.90 4.78
N GLY A 254 32.10 24.60 3.69
CA GLY A 254 33.49 24.78 3.24
C GLY A 254 34.10 25.94 4.02
N PRO A 255 35.39 25.88 4.30
CA PRO A 255 36.34 26.68 3.52
C PRO A 255 36.91 25.90 2.33
#